data_AF-A0A817SBR3-F1
#
_entry.id   AF-A0A817SBR3-F1
#
_cell.length_a   1.000
_cell.length_b   1.000
_cell.length_c   1.000
_cell.angle_alpha   90.00
_cell.angle_beta   90.00
_cell.angle_gamma   90.00
#
_symmetry.space_group_name_H-M   'P 1'
#
loop_
_entity.id
_entity.type
_entity.pdbx_description
1 polymer ?
#
loop_
_entity_poly.entity_id
_entity_poly.type
_entity_poly.pdbx_seq_one_letter_code
_entity_poly.pdbx_strand_id
1 'polypeptide(L)'
;NFITTCERKRCISLVLGSSRHKIFSQTPGLKLITLRAIEEESHTDFLLALNSCVTALKQYPLTDETSNDPILELEHKFWTQSMLNCCNQLNNWTIMSKHIFIEDTKFDTLWSNAHQLNYLMPYAIRAKLKLLISDNEKGCGCGCHWALV
;
A
#
# COMPACT_ATOMS: atom_id res chain seq x y z
N ASN A 1 10.75 -12.27 -27.63
CA ASN A 1 10.16 -10.92 -27.51
C ASN A 1 8.64 -10.84 -27.34
N PHE A 2 7.88 -11.95 -27.30
CA PHE A 2 6.43 -11.92 -27.03
C PHE A 2 6.01 -12.53 -25.67
N ILE A 3 6.94 -13.21 -24.99
CA ILE A 3 6.68 -13.91 -23.71
C ILE A 3 6.70 -12.94 -22.52
N THR A 4 7.50 -11.87 -22.57
CA THR A 4 7.68 -10.92 -21.45
C THR A 4 6.50 -9.97 -21.24
N THR A 5 5.74 -9.62 -22.28
CA THR A 5 4.59 -8.71 -22.17
C THR A 5 3.32 -9.39 -21.65
N CYS A 6 3.17 -10.69 -21.91
CA CYS A 6 2.02 -11.47 -21.45
C CYS A 6 2.13 -11.79 -19.94
N GLU A 7 3.34 -12.08 -19.46
CA GLU A 7 3.62 -12.24 -18.02
C GLU A 7 3.46 -10.93 -17.26
N ARG A 8 3.87 -9.78 -17.82
CA ARG A 8 3.65 -8.46 -17.20
C ARG A 8 2.18 -8.19 -16.88
N LYS A 9 1.26 -8.43 -17.83
CA LYS A 9 -0.18 -8.21 -17.61
C LYS A 9 -0.80 -9.21 -16.64
N ARG A 10 -0.32 -10.46 -16.64
CA ARG A 10 -0.76 -11.49 -15.68
C ARG A 10 -0.27 -11.20 -14.26
N CYS A 11 0.99 -10.85 -14.09
CA CYS A 11 1.57 -10.52 -12.78
C CYS A 11 0.87 -9.30 -12.16
N ILE A 12 0.60 -8.24 -12.94
CA ILE A 12 -0.12 -7.05 -12.44
C ILE A 12 -1.56 -7.40 -12.02
N SER A 13 -2.26 -8.26 -12.79
CA SER A 13 -3.62 -8.70 -12.44
C SER A 13 -3.68 -9.72 -11.30
N LEU A 14 -2.60 -10.47 -11.04
CA LEU A 14 -2.55 -11.55 -10.04
C LEU A 14 -1.94 -11.13 -8.70
N VAL A 15 -1.34 -9.94 -8.61
CA VAL A 15 -1.01 -9.27 -7.34
C VAL A 15 -2.28 -8.95 -6.51
N LEU A 16 -3.47 -9.29 -7.01
CA LEU A 16 -4.77 -9.00 -6.41
C LEU A 16 -5.38 -10.17 -5.60
N GLY A 17 -4.75 -11.35 -5.59
CA GLY A 17 -5.27 -12.53 -4.86
C GLY A 17 -4.29 -13.11 -3.84
N SER A 18 -4.79 -13.99 -2.97
CA SER A 18 -4.07 -14.73 -1.92
C SER A 18 -2.83 -15.54 -2.40
N SER A 19 -2.56 -15.54 -3.71
CA SER A 19 -1.41 -16.18 -4.36
C SER A 19 -0.20 -15.27 -4.56
N ARG A 20 -0.21 -14.02 -4.06
CA ARG A 20 0.92 -13.07 -4.12
C ARG A 20 2.24 -13.67 -3.61
N HIS A 21 2.23 -14.25 -2.40
CA HIS A 21 3.41 -14.83 -1.77
C HIS A 21 4.05 -15.93 -2.63
N LYS A 22 3.22 -16.71 -3.34
CA LYS A 22 3.65 -17.84 -4.17
C LYS A 22 4.28 -17.41 -5.50
N ILE A 23 3.87 -16.27 -6.05
CA ILE A 23 4.42 -15.74 -7.29
C ILE A 23 5.76 -15.04 -7.02
N PHE A 24 5.84 -14.27 -5.95
CA PHE A 24 7.10 -13.63 -5.56
C PHE A 24 8.15 -14.65 -5.13
N SER A 25 7.80 -15.71 -4.40
CA SER A 25 8.80 -16.75 -4.03
C SER A 25 9.43 -17.48 -5.22
N GLN A 26 8.83 -17.39 -6.41
CA GLN A 26 9.32 -18.00 -7.65
C GLN A 26 9.98 -16.99 -8.60
N THR A 27 9.99 -15.70 -8.26
CA THR A 27 10.59 -14.66 -9.10
C THR A 27 12.08 -14.53 -8.80
N PRO A 28 12.98 -14.85 -9.75
CA PRO A 28 14.40 -14.68 -9.54
C PRO A 28 14.78 -13.19 -9.53
N GLY A 29 15.75 -12.82 -8.70
CA GLY A 29 16.29 -11.45 -8.63
C GLY A 29 15.62 -10.52 -7.63
N LEU A 30 14.68 -11.02 -6.82
CA LEU A 30 14.08 -10.25 -5.73
C LEU A 30 15.10 -9.87 -4.66
N LYS A 31 14.90 -8.70 -4.05
CA LYS A 31 15.66 -8.27 -2.89
C LYS A 31 15.29 -9.12 -1.68
N LEU A 32 16.28 -9.37 -0.82
CA LEU A 32 16.09 -10.09 0.45
C LEU A 32 15.03 -9.43 1.34
N ILE A 33 14.92 -8.10 1.29
CA ILE A 33 13.92 -7.35 2.07
C ILE A 33 12.49 -7.68 1.62
N THR A 34 12.29 -7.98 0.34
CA THR A 34 11.00 -8.41 -0.21
C THR A 34 10.63 -9.79 0.30
N LEU A 35 11.58 -10.74 0.28
CA LEU A 35 11.37 -12.08 0.81
C LEU A 35 11.07 -12.07 2.31
N ARG A 36 11.78 -11.22 3.07
CA ARG A 36 11.51 -10.99 4.49
C ARG A 36 10.09 -10.44 4.71
N ALA A 37 9.69 -9.41 3.98
CA ALA A 37 8.36 -8.82 4.13
C ALA A 37 7.24 -9.83 3.83
N ILE A 38 7.43 -10.70 2.84
CA ILE A 38 6.53 -11.82 2.49
C ILE A 38 6.42 -12.80 3.67
N GLU A 39 7.55 -13.17 4.27
CA GLU A 39 7.58 -14.08 5.41
C GLU A 39 6.90 -13.46 6.63
N GLU A 40 7.18 -12.20 6.96
CA GLU A 40 6.55 -11.47 8.06
C GLU A 40 5.03 -11.33 7.85
N GLU A 41 4.58 -11.00 6.64
CA GLU A 41 3.14 -10.93 6.30
C GLU A 41 2.48 -12.30 6.43
N SER A 42 3.18 -13.38 6.07
CA SER A 42 2.66 -14.76 6.19
C SER A 42 2.49 -15.24 7.64
N HIS A 43 3.33 -14.75 8.56
CA HIS A 43 3.24 -15.02 9.99
C HIS A 43 2.27 -14.07 10.71
N THR A 44 1.55 -13.20 9.99
CA THR A 44 0.67 -12.17 10.55
C THR A 44 1.37 -11.09 11.40
N ASP A 45 2.70 -10.99 11.29
CA ASP A 45 3.51 -9.97 11.95
C ASP A 45 3.46 -8.65 11.18
N PHE A 46 2.27 -8.06 11.09
CA PHE A 46 2.00 -6.88 10.24
C PHE A 46 2.85 -5.66 10.57
N LEU A 47 3.32 -5.52 11.82
CA LEU A 47 4.19 -4.41 12.22
C LEU A 47 5.60 -4.57 11.62
N LEU A 48 6.14 -5.79 11.64
CA LEU A 48 7.45 -6.08 11.05
C LEU A 48 7.38 -5.97 9.52
N ALA A 49 6.35 -6.57 8.92
CA ALA A 49 6.10 -6.47 7.48
C ALA A 49 5.98 -5.01 7.01
N LEU A 50 5.27 -4.17 7.78
CA LEU A 50 5.17 -2.74 7.51
C LEU A 50 6.54 -2.06 7.54
N ASN A 51 7.35 -2.31 8.56
CA ASN A 51 8.68 -1.73 8.69
C ASN A 51 9.61 -2.16 7.55
N SER A 52 9.57 -3.45 7.18
CA SER A 52 10.32 -3.98 6.04
C SER A 52 9.91 -3.32 4.73
N CYS A 53 8.61 -3.16 4.47
CA CYS A 53 8.12 -2.48 3.26
C CYS A 53 8.50 -0.99 3.23
N VAL A 54 8.32 -0.26 4.33
CA VAL A 54 8.70 1.16 4.42
C VAL A 54 10.21 1.34 4.25
N THR A 55 11.01 0.44 4.81
CA THR A 55 12.47 0.46 4.65
C THR A 55 12.87 0.19 3.20
N ALA A 56 12.23 -0.79 2.54
CA ALA A 56 12.48 -1.10 1.14
C ALA A 56 12.17 0.08 0.22
N LEU A 57 11.01 0.73 0.42
CA LEU A 57 10.59 1.91 -0.35
C LEU A 57 11.56 3.09 -0.20
N LYS A 58 12.19 3.25 0.97
CA LYS A 58 13.20 4.29 1.21
C LYS A 58 14.56 3.94 0.63
N GLN A 59 14.95 2.67 0.72
CA GLN A 59 16.27 2.20 0.29
C GLN A 59 16.37 2.05 -1.23
N TYR A 60 15.25 1.76 -1.89
CA TYR A 60 15.17 1.53 -3.32
C TYR A 60 14.11 2.44 -3.96
N PRO A 61 14.33 3.77 -3.98
CA PRO A 61 13.41 4.70 -4.60
C PRO A 61 13.37 4.47 -6.12
N LEU A 62 12.18 4.55 -6.72
CA LEU A 62 12.04 4.66 -8.17
C LEU A 62 12.47 6.07 -8.60
N THR A 63 13.66 6.18 -9.16
CA THR A 63 14.14 7.36 -9.90
C THR A 63 13.93 7.14 -11.40
N ASP A 64 13.83 8.21 -12.19
CA ASP A 64 13.63 8.11 -13.65
C ASP A 64 14.69 7.22 -14.33
N GLU A 65 15.91 7.15 -13.77
CA GLU A 65 17.01 6.30 -14.23
C GLU A 65 16.84 4.81 -13.88
N THR A 66 16.14 4.48 -12.79
CA THR A 66 15.82 3.10 -12.38
C THR A 66 14.51 2.58 -12.96
N SER A 67 13.77 3.40 -13.71
CA SER A 67 12.49 3.02 -14.35
C SER A 67 12.61 1.87 -15.37
N ASN A 68 13.84 1.53 -15.79
CA ASN A 68 14.10 0.41 -16.69
C ASN A 68 14.26 -0.95 -15.99
N ASP A 69 14.28 -1.03 -14.65
CA ASP A 69 14.32 -2.31 -13.93
C ASP A 69 12.87 -2.84 -13.69
N PRO A 70 12.42 -3.84 -14.47
CA PRO A 70 11.07 -4.37 -14.34
C PRO A 70 10.85 -5.12 -13.02
N ILE A 71 11.91 -5.65 -12.40
CA ILE A 71 11.82 -6.36 -11.12
C ILE A 71 11.61 -5.34 -10.02
N LEU A 72 12.39 -4.25 -10.03
CA LEU A 72 12.23 -3.18 -9.04
C LEU A 72 10.85 -2.51 -9.12
N GLU A 73 10.32 -2.27 -10.33
CA GLU A 73 8.97 -1.73 -10.49
C GLU A 73 7.90 -2.67 -9.89
N LEU A 74 8.07 -3.98 -10.08
CA LEU A 74 7.20 -5.01 -9.53
C LEU A 74 7.29 -5.06 -8.00
N GLU A 75 8.51 -5.03 -7.45
CA GLU A 75 8.76 -5.00 -6.01
C GLU A 75 8.17 -3.75 -5.36
N HIS A 76 8.32 -2.59 -5.99
CA HIS A 76 7.76 -1.34 -5.47
C HIS A 76 6.22 -1.38 -5.40
N LYS A 77 5.57 -1.95 -6.42
CA LYS A 77 4.12 -2.19 -6.39
C LYS A 77 3.73 -3.13 -5.25
N PHE A 78 4.51 -4.19 -5.04
CA PHE A 78 4.30 -5.12 -3.93
C PHE A 78 4.48 -4.44 -2.56
N TRP A 79 5.59 -3.75 -2.31
CA TRP A 79 5.85 -3.07 -1.04
C TRP A 79 4.77 -2.03 -0.73
N THR A 80 4.34 -1.26 -1.74
CA THR A 80 3.26 -0.28 -1.57
C THR A 80 1.96 -0.99 -1.16
N GLN A 81 1.59 -2.07 -1.85
CA GLN A 81 0.34 -2.77 -1.56
C GLN A 81 0.36 -3.51 -0.21
N SER A 82 1.48 -4.17 0.12
CA SER A 82 1.66 -4.86 1.40
C SER A 82 1.69 -3.87 2.56
N MET A 83 2.36 -2.72 2.40
CA MET A 83 2.33 -1.62 3.37
C MET A 83 0.90 -1.13 3.63
N LEU A 84 0.11 -0.89 2.58
CA LEU A 84 -1.30 -0.48 2.73
C LEU A 84 -2.16 -1.54 3.43
N ASN A 85 -1.92 -2.82 3.10
CA ASN A 85 -2.58 -3.93 3.77
C ASN A 85 -2.24 -3.97 5.27
N CYS A 86 -0.95 -3.90 5.61
CA CYS A 86 -0.46 -3.88 6.99
C CYS A 86 -1.02 -2.69 7.78
N CYS A 87 -1.00 -1.49 7.20
CA CYS A 87 -1.63 -0.31 7.81
C CYS A 87 -3.12 -0.51 8.08
N ASN A 88 -3.85 -1.15 7.16
CA ASN A 88 -5.26 -1.46 7.35
C ASN A 88 -5.50 -2.51 8.45
N GLN A 89 -4.65 -3.53 8.58
CA GLN A 89 -4.75 -4.53 9.67
C GLN A 89 -4.43 -3.90 11.05
N LEU A 90 -3.45 -3.01 11.09
CA LEU A 90 -3.01 -2.31 12.30
C LEU A 90 -3.89 -1.10 12.67
N ASN A 91 -4.93 -0.79 11.88
CA ASN A 91 -5.72 0.43 11.99
C ASN A 91 -4.89 1.73 12.00
N ASN A 92 -3.71 1.72 11.34
CA ASN A 92 -2.81 2.87 11.29
C ASN A 92 -3.18 3.80 10.12
N TRP A 93 -4.31 4.49 10.28
CA TRP A 93 -4.88 5.34 9.25
C TRP A 93 -4.01 6.56 8.92
N THR A 94 -3.26 7.08 9.91
CA THR A 94 -2.39 8.25 9.74
C THR A 94 -1.22 7.95 8.81
N ILE A 95 -0.51 6.84 9.03
CA ILE A 95 0.61 6.43 8.15
C ILE A 95 0.08 6.11 6.75
N MET A 96 -1.06 5.43 6.67
CA MET A 96 -1.71 5.11 5.39
C MET A 96 -2.04 6.37 4.58
N SER A 97 -2.63 7.39 5.23
CA SER A 97 -2.96 8.65 4.57
C SER A 97 -1.71 9.42 4.13
N LYS A 98 -0.68 9.51 4.97
CA LYS A 98 0.58 10.21 4.63
C LYS A 98 1.30 9.60 3.42
N HIS A 99 1.27 8.28 3.29
CA HIS A 99 1.90 7.60 2.16
C HIS A 99 1.15 7.75 0.84
N ILE A 100 -0.18 7.91 0.88
CA ILE A 100 -0.99 8.10 -0.34
C ILE A 100 -0.99 9.56 -0.76
N PHE A 101 -1.16 10.48 0.19
CA PHE A 101 -1.17 11.91 -0.04
C PHE A 101 0.19 12.50 0.35
N ILE A 102 1.17 12.35 -0.55
CA ILE A 102 2.44 13.08 -0.43
C ILE A 102 2.12 14.58 -0.58
N GLU A 103 2.73 15.44 0.22
CA GLU A 103 2.36 16.86 0.35
C GLU A 103 2.33 17.65 -0.97
N ASP A 104 3.00 17.16 -2.02
CA ASP A 104 3.04 17.77 -3.37
C ASP A 104 2.14 17.09 -4.42
N THR A 105 1.36 16.07 -4.04
CA THR A 105 0.45 15.39 -4.98
C THR A 105 -0.76 16.26 -5.29
N LYS A 106 -0.77 16.86 -6.49
CA LYS A 106 -1.97 17.56 -7.00
C LYS A 106 -3.12 16.56 -7.12
N PHE A 107 -4.30 16.92 -6.63
CA PHE A 107 -5.47 16.06 -6.66
C PHE A 107 -5.71 15.45 -8.05
N ASP A 108 -5.61 16.24 -9.12
CA ASP A 108 -5.80 15.79 -10.51
C ASP A 108 -4.80 14.70 -10.96
N THR A 109 -3.58 14.71 -10.41
CA THR A 109 -2.56 13.70 -10.74
C THR A 109 -2.92 12.33 -10.16
N LEU A 110 -3.64 12.29 -9.04
CA LEU A 110 -4.12 11.04 -8.43
C LEU A 110 -5.23 10.38 -9.26
N TRP A 111 -6.01 11.17 -10.01
CA TRP A 111 -7.08 10.68 -10.90
C TRP A 111 -6.58 10.35 -12.31
N SER A 112 -5.38 10.79 -12.66
CA SER A 112 -4.80 10.63 -14.00
C SER A 112 -4.29 9.23 -14.30
N ASN A 113 -4.08 8.39 -13.26
CA ASN A 113 -3.58 7.03 -13.41
C ASN A 113 -4.62 6.01 -12.92
N ALA A 114 -5.23 5.26 -13.85
CA ALA A 114 -6.22 4.24 -13.55
C ALA A 114 -5.74 3.16 -12.57
N HIS A 115 -4.44 2.86 -12.53
CA HIS A 115 -3.85 1.95 -11.55
C HIS A 115 -3.87 2.58 -10.14
N GLN A 116 -3.44 3.82 -10.00
CA GLN A 116 -3.49 4.51 -8.71
C GLN A 116 -4.93 4.66 -8.22
N LEU A 117 -5.84 4.97 -9.14
CA LEU A 117 -7.26 5.10 -8.86
C LEU A 117 -7.87 3.80 -8.30
N ASN A 118 -7.64 2.67 -8.95
CA ASN A 118 -8.28 1.41 -8.54
C ASN A 118 -7.66 0.81 -7.27
N TYR A 119 -6.37 1.07 -7.00
CA TYR A 119 -5.65 0.38 -5.92
C TYR A 119 -5.35 1.24 -4.70
N LEU A 120 -5.07 2.54 -4.88
CA LEU A 120 -4.74 3.44 -3.77
C LEU A 120 -5.98 4.12 -3.21
N MET A 121 -6.94 4.53 -4.07
CA MET A 121 -8.10 5.30 -3.60
C MET A 121 -9.01 4.58 -2.60
N PRO A 122 -9.30 3.27 -2.73
CA PRO A 122 -10.12 2.59 -1.73
C PRO A 122 -9.51 2.69 -0.31
N TYR A 123 -8.19 2.54 -0.20
CA TYR A 123 -7.48 2.73 1.06
C TYR A 123 -7.48 4.20 1.48
N ALA A 124 -7.24 5.14 0.56
CA ALA A 124 -7.21 6.58 0.83
C ALA A 124 -8.53 7.10 1.42
N ILE A 125 -9.65 6.76 0.77
CA ILE A 125 -11.00 7.13 1.20
C ILE A 125 -11.29 6.52 2.57
N ARG A 126 -10.98 5.22 2.75
CA ARG A 126 -11.16 4.53 4.03
C ARG A 126 -10.34 5.17 5.16
N ALA A 127 -9.08 5.51 4.92
CA ALA A 127 -8.21 6.15 5.90
C ALA A 127 -8.80 7.48 6.38
N LYS A 128 -9.16 8.36 5.43
CA LYS A 128 -9.73 9.67 5.74
C LYS A 128 -11.06 9.55 6.46
N LEU A 129 -11.95 8.67 6.00
CA LEU A 129 -13.24 8.45 6.66
C LEU A 129 -13.06 7.97 8.09
N LYS A 130 -12.13 7.03 8.34
CA LYS A 130 -11.83 6.53 9.68
C LYS A 130 -11.25 7.61 10.58
N LEU A 131 -10.33 8.43 10.08
CA LEU A 131 -9.78 9.56 10.83
C LEU A 131 -10.87 10.58 11.21
N LEU A 132 -11.75 10.94 10.27
CA LEU A 132 -12.87 11.86 10.54
C LEU A 132 -13.85 11.33 11.60
N ILE A 133 -14.17 10.03 11.56
CA ILE A 133 -15.03 9.40 12.57
C ILE A 133 -14.34 9.42 13.93
N SER A 134 -13.06 9.04 14.00
CA SER A 134 -12.31 9.00 15.26
C SER A 134 -12.05 10.38 15.86
N ASP A 135 -11.91 11.42 15.04
CA ASP A 135 -11.78 12.80 15.52
C ASP A 135 -13.13 13.35 16.02
N ASN A 136 -14.25 12.98 15.38
CA ASN A 136 -15.59 13.31 15.87
C ASN A 136 -15.92 12.61 17.20
N GLU A 137 -15.44 11.38 17.42
CA GLU A 137 -15.59 10.68 18.70
C GLU A 137 -14.80 11.36 19.83
N LYS A 138 -13.62 11.93 19.52
CA LYS A 138 -12.83 12.74 20.47
C LYS A 138 -13.39 14.14 20.66
N GLY A 139 -14.15 14.65 19.69
CA GLY A 139 -14.86 15.93 19.73
C GLY A 139 -16.17 15.91 20.52
N CYS A 140 -16.75 14.74 20.79
CA CYS A 140 -17.94 14.58 21.64
C CYS A 140 -17.56 14.34 23.12
N GLY A 141 -16.72 15.23 23.65
CA GLY A 141 -16.43 15.38 25.08
C GLY A 141 -17.18 16.55 25.73
N CYS A 142 -18.31 16.99 25.16
CA CYS A 142 -19.25 17.88 25.82
C CYS A 142 -20.63 17.22 25.79
N GLY A 143 -21.18 17.02 26.98
CA GLY A 143 -22.43 16.29 27.18
C GLY A 143 -23.60 16.94 26.45
N CYS A 144 -24.27 16.14 25.63
CA CYS A 144 -25.67 16.37 25.31
C CYS A 144 -26.49 15.43 26.19
N HIS A 145 -26.56 15.78 27.47
CA HIS A 145 -27.63 15.35 28.35
C HIS A 145 -28.75 16.40 28.20
N TRP A 146 -29.97 15.93 27.93
CA TRP A 146 -31.24 16.66 27.70
C TRP A 146 -31.41 17.28 26.30
N ALA A 147 -32.57 17.19 25.62
CA ALA A 147 -33.89 16.82 26.10
C ALA A 147 -34.74 16.16 24.98
N LEU A 148 -35.54 15.17 25.42
CA LEU A 148 -36.90 14.96 24.93
C LEU A 148 -37.66 16.29 24.88
N VAL A 149 -38.27 16.62 23.74
CA VAL A 149 -39.69 16.93 23.49
C VAL A 149 -39.84 17.09 21.97
#